data_AF-A0A933TGJ8-F1
#
_entry.id   AF-A0A933TGJ8-F1
#
_cell.length_a   1.000
_cell.length_b   1.000
_cell.length_c   1.000
_cell.angle_alpha   90.00
_cell.angle_beta   90.00
_cell.angle_gamma   90.00
#
_symmetry.space_group_name_H-M   'P 1'
#
loop_
_entity.id
_entity.type
_entity.pdbx_description
1 polymer ?
#
loop_
_entity_poly.entity_id
_entity_poly.type
_entity_poly.pdbx_seq_one_letter_code
_entity_poly.pdbx_strand_id
1 'polypeptide(L)'
;MSVREQGHTIEYPTLLKVWGALVLLTAALVGASRVSEAAAVWAMLALTPLKAALVLYFFMHLKYEKAVLKAMVFTALAVLIIFIGMLFLDISFR
;
A
#
# COMPACT_ATOMS: atom_id res chain seq x y z
N MET A 1 -36.18 2.51 24.57
CA MET A 1 -34.79 2.88 24.24
C MET A 1 -34.21 1.80 23.32
N SER A 2 -34.15 2.05 22.02
CA SER A 2 -33.36 1.20 21.10
C SER A 2 -32.53 2.15 20.23
N VAL A 3 -31.34 2.48 20.70
CA VAL A 3 -30.36 3.21 19.91
C VAL A 3 -29.91 2.24 18.82
N ARG A 4 -30.46 2.41 17.62
CA ARG A 4 -29.95 1.76 16.42
C ARG A 4 -28.65 2.47 16.06
N GLU A 5 -27.53 1.92 16.49
CA GLU A 5 -26.24 2.32 15.95
C GLU A 5 -26.18 1.90 14.48
N GLN A 6 -26.58 2.83 13.61
CA GLN A 6 -26.24 2.77 12.19
C GLN A 6 -24.76 3.15 12.06
N GLY A 7 -23.89 2.25 12.49
CA GLY A 7 -22.48 2.31 12.15
C GLY A 7 -22.38 2.18 10.63
N HIS A 8 -22.08 3.27 9.95
CA HIS A 8 -21.68 3.28 8.54
C HIS A 8 -20.28 2.66 8.43
N THR A 9 -20.16 1.40 8.83
CA THR A 9 -18.97 0.58 8.71
C THR A 9 -18.88 0.16 7.26
N ILE A 10 -17.74 0.44 6.61
CA ILE A 10 -17.47 0.18 5.19
C ILE A 10 -18.22 -1.02 4.66
N GLU A 11 -18.84 -0.86 3.48
CA GLU A 11 -19.45 -1.97 2.75
C GLU A 11 -18.47 -3.15 2.66
N TYR A 12 -18.76 -4.23 3.39
CA TYR A 12 -18.08 -5.52 3.33
C TYR A 12 -17.69 -6.00 1.91
N PRO A 13 -18.51 -5.80 0.85
CA PRO A 13 -18.09 -6.15 -0.51
C PRO A 13 -16.86 -5.37 -1.02
N THR A 14 -16.63 -4.13 -0.55
CA THR A 14 -15.44 -3.36 -0.89
C THR A 14 -14.20 -3.99 -0.25
N LEU A 15 -14.28 -4.38 1.02
CA LEU A 15 -13.18 -5.04 1.72
C LEU A 15 -12.80 -6.38 1.07
N LEU A 16 -13.79 -7.17 0.67
CA LEU A 16 -13.59 -8.44 -0.04
C LEU A 16 -12.90 -8.27 -1.41
N LYS A 17 -13.28 -7.23 -2.17
CA LYS A 17 -12.60 -6.91 -3.45
C LYS A 17 -11.13 -6.53 -3.24
N VAL A 18 -10.84 -5.68 -2.26
CA VAL A 18 -9.47 -5.24 -1.97
C VAL A 18 -8.64 -6.40 -1.43
N TRP A 19 -9.21 -7.25 -0.58
CA TRP A 19 -8.59 -8.49 -0.14
C TRP A 19 -8.22 -9.41 -1.30
N GLY A 20 -9.14 -9.62 -2.26
CA GLY A 20 -8.86 -10.39 -3.48
C GLY A 20 -7.71 -9.78 -4.28
N ALA A 21 -7.68 -8.45 -4.43
CA ALA A 21 -6.57 -7.75 -5.09
C ALA A 21 -5.23 -7.96 -4.35
N LEU A 22 -5.21 -7.91 -3.02
CA LEU A 22 -4.02 -8.17 -2.20
C LEU A 22 -3.49 -9.60 -2.38
N VAL A 23 -4.38 -10.58 -2.44
CA VAL A 23 -4.03 -11.99 -2.71
C VAL A 23 -3.44 -12.12 -4.12
N LEU A 24 -4.06 -11.51 -5.13
CA LEU A 24 -3.55 -11.52 -6.51
C LEU A 24 -2.17 -10.87 -6.63
N LEU A 25 -1.96 -9.71 -6.01
CA LEU A 25 -0.67 -9.03 -5.95
C LEU A 25 0.39 -9.91 -5.27
N THR A 26 -0.01 -10.76 -4.32
CA THR A 26 0.89 -11.69 -3.63
C THR A 26 1.20 -12.90 -4.50
N ALA A 27 0.21 -13.47 -5.17
CA ALA A 27 0.42 -14.53 -6.14
C ALA A 27 1.34 -14.07 -7.29
N ALA A 28 1.15 -12.85 -7.80
CA ALA A 28 2.02 -12.26 -8.82
C ALA A 28 3.47 -12.13 -8.33
N LEU A 29 3.68 -11.71 -7.08
CA LEU A 29 5.01 -11.59 -6.49
C LEU A 29 5.69 -12.96 -6.34
N VAL A 30 4.94 -13.98 -5.90
CA VAL A 30 5.42 -15.36 -5.81
C VAL A 30 5.71 -15.94 -7.20
N GLY A 31 4.89 -15.61 -8.21
CA GLY A 31 5.13 -16.01 -9.59
C GLY A 31 6.42 -15.40 -10.13
N ALA A 32 6.61 -14.09 -9.94
CA ALA A 32 7.82 -13.38 -10.37
C ALA A 32 9.08 -13.92 -9.70
N SER A 33 9.00 -14.32 -8.42
CA SER A 33 10.13 -14.91 -7.70
C SER A 33 10.54 -16.30 -8.21
N ARG A 34 9.67 -16.98 -8.96
CA ARG A 34 10.00 -18.27 -9.58
C ARG A 34 10.62 -18.15 -10.97
N VAL A 35 10.56 -16.98 -11.59
CA VAL A 35 11.07 -16.77 -12.97
C VAL A 35 12.57 -16.46 -12.95
N SER A 36 12.97 -15.43 -12.21
CA SER A 36 14.38 -15.06 -12.08
C SER A 36 14.60 -14.17 -10.85
N GLU A 37 15.85 -14.12 -10.37
CA GLU A 37 16.22 -13.24 -9.25
C GLU A 37 16.00 -11.76 -9.60
N ALA A 38 16.35 -11.35 -10.83
CA ALA A 38 16.10 -9.99 -11.30
C ALA A 38 14.61 -9.64 -11.34
N ALA A 39 13.76 -10.56 -11.85
CA ALA A 39 12.31 -10.36 -11.85
C ALA A 39 11.75 -10.28 -10.42
N ALA A 40 12.29 -11.08 -9.49
CA ALA A 40 11.92 -11.05 -8.09
C ALA A 40 12.20 -9.68 -7.45
N VAL A 41 13.37 -9.11 -7.71
CA VAL A 41 13.78 -7.79 -7.18
C VAL A 41 12.86 -6.68 -7.70
N TRP A 42 12.64 -6.62 -9.02
CA TRP A 42 11.74 -5.63 -9.62
C TRP A 42 10.30 -5.78 -9.12
N ALA A 43 9.83 -7.02 -9.01
CA ALA A 43 8.51 -7.33 -8.49
C ALA A 43 8.37 -6.93 -7.01
N MET A 44 9.36 -7.20 -6.16
CA MET A 44 9.37 -6.75 -4.77
C MET A 44 9.34 -5.23 -4.67
N LEU A 45 10.13 -4.54 -5.49
CA LEU A 45 10.20 -3.09 -5.48
C LEU A 45 8.89 -2.42 -5.91
N ALA A 46 8.16 -3.00 -6.88
CA ALA A 46 6.91 -2.43 -7.39
C ALA A 46 5.66 -2.90 -6.63
N LEU A 47 5.51 -4.22 -6.41
CA LEU A 47 4.28 -4.81 -5.87
C LEU A 47 4.14 -4.55 -4.37
N THR A 48 5.24 -4.48 -3.62
CA THR A 48 5.20 -4.25 -2.17
C THR A 48 4.65 -2.86 -1.81
N PRO A 49 5.15 -1.74 -2.36
CA PRO A 49 4.55 -0.43 -2.09
C PRO A 49 3.13 -0.31 -2.65
N LEU A 50 2.80 -0.99 -3.76
CA LEU A 50 1.44 -1.01 -4.30
C LEU A 50 0.44 -1.67 -3.34
N LYS A 51 0.82 -2.79 -2.70
CA LYS A 51 0.01 -3.41 -1.63
C LYS A 51 -0.19 -2.45 -0.46
N ALA A 52 0.88 -1.79 -0.01
CA ALA A 52 0.81 -0.82 1.09
C ALA A 52 -0.12 0.35 0.75
N ALA A 53 -0.07 0.87 -0.48
CA ALA A 53 -0.96 1.92 -0.97
C ALA A 53 -2.44 1.46 -0.98
N LEU A 54 -2.71 0.23 -1.41
CA LEU A 54 -4.06 -0.35 -1.37
C LEU A 54 -4.59 -0.42 0.07
N VAL A 55 -3.76 -0.88 1.01
CA VAL A 55 -4.13 -0.96 2.43
C VAL A 55 -4.39 0.44 3.01
N LEU A 56 -3.51 1.41 2.75
CA LEU A 56 -3.67 2.79 3.19
C LEU A 56 -4.96 3.43 2.65
N TYR A 57 -5.28 3.22 1.38
CA TYR A 57 -6.42 3.86 0.75
C TYR A 57 -7.76 3.27 1.22
N PHE A 58 -7.84 1.95 1.37
CA PHE A 58 -9.10 1.24 1.64
C PHE A 58 -9.28 0.79 3.09
N PHE A 59 -8.26 0.21 3.74
CA PHE A 59 -8.37 -0.30 5.11
C PHE A 59 -8.13 0.76 6.17
N MET A 60 -7.20 1.70 5.91
CA MET A 60 -6.97 2.85 6.80
C MET A 60 -7.94 4.01 6.55
N HIS A 61 -9.00 3.79 5.77
CA HIS A 61 -10.05 4.80 5.51
C HIS A 61 -9.56 6.15 4.96
N LEU A 62 -8.31 6.25 4.48
CA LEU A 62 -7.70 7.51 4.03
C LEU A 62 -8.48 8.17 2.88
N LYS A 63 -9.26 7.39 2.13
CA LYS A 63 -10.21 7.89 1.13
C LYS A 63 -11.28 8.83 1.73
N TYR A 64 -11.76 8.53 2.94
CA TYR A 64 -12.88 9.20 3.63
C TYR A 64 -12.43 10.14 4.76
N GLU A 65 -11.15 10.12 5.12
CA GLU A 65 -10.56 10.96 6.14
C GLU A 65 -10.32 12.41 5.67
N LYS A 66 -10.17 13.33 6.63
CA LYS A 66 -9.94 14.75 6.39
C LYS A 66 -8.68 14.97 5.52
N ALA A 67 -8.72 15.97 4.64
CA ALA A 67 -7.63 16.29 3.71
C ALA A 67 -6.28 16.50 4.41
N VAL A 68 -6.28 16.96 5.67
CA VAL A 68 -5.08 17.15 6.50
C VAL A 68 -4.36 15.82 6.77
N LEU A 69 -5.08 14.76 7.12
CA LEU A 69 -4.47 13.44 7.40
C LEU A 69 -3.91 12.82 6.13
N LYS A 70 -4.61 12.98 5.01
CA LYS A 70 -4.12 12.60 3.68
C LYS A 70 -2.83 13.34 3.31
N ALA A 71 -2.77 14.65 3.53
CA ALA A 71 -1.58 15.45 3.30
C ALA A 71 -0.41 15.00 4.21
N MET A 72 -0.67 14.75 5.49
CA MET A 72 0.35 14.31 6.44
C MET A 72 0.99 12.98 6.04
N VAL A 73 0.18 11.99 5.66
CA VAL A 73 0.66 10.69 5.17
C VAL A 73 1.46 10.86 3.88
N PHE A 74 0.97 11.67 2.93
CA PHE A 74 1.67 11.88 1.67
C PHE A 74 3.00 12.59 1.87
N THR A 75 3.08 13.57 2.77
CA THR A 75 4.33 14.22 3.17
C THR A 75 5.29 13.22 3.81
N ALA A 76 4.83 12.37 4.73
CA ALA A 76 5.66 11.33 5.34
C ALA A 76 6.22 10.34 4.29
N LEU A 77 5.38 9.91 3.34
CA LEU A 77 5.81 9.05 2.22
C LEU A 77 6.81 9.76 1.29
N ALA A 78 6.60 11.05 1.01
CA ALA A 78 7.52 11.83 0.18
C ALA A 78 8.90 11.93 0.84
N VAL A 79 8.95 12.24 2.14
CA VAL A 79 10.20 12.29 2.91
C VAL A 79 10.88 10.91 2.89
N LEU A 80 10.13 9.83 3.14
CA LEU A 80 10.65 8.46 3.10
C LEU A 80 11.28 8.12 1.73
N ILE A 81 10.60 8.44 0.63
CA ILE A 81 11.09 8.19 -0.74
C ILE A 81 12.37 8.99 -1.01
N ILE A 82 12.42 10.26 -0.59
CA ILE A 82 13.62 11.10 -0.75
C ILE A 82 14.80 10.51 0.02
N PHE A 83 14.59 10.09 1.28
CA PHE A 83 15.63 9.48 2.10
C PHE A 83 16.14 8.17 1.51
N ILE A 84 15.24 7.29 1.08
CA ILE A 84 15.62 6.02 0.43
C ILE A 84 16.39 6.30 -0.87
N GLY A 85 15.92 7.24 -1.70
CA GLY A 85 16.60 7.64 -2.92
C GLY A 85 18.02 8.18 -2.66
N MET A 86 18.16 9.06 -1.66
CA MET A 86 19.46 9.58 -1.25
C MET A 86 20.41 8.48 -0.76
N LEU A 87 19.89 7.53 0.04
CA LEU A 87 20.67 6.39 0.52
C LEU A 87 21.20 5.53 -0.63
N PHE A 88 20.37 5.27 -1.65
CA PHE A 88 20.81 4.52 -2.83
C PHE A 88 21.85 5.28 -3.66
N LEU A 89 21.70 6.60 -3.81
CA LEU A 89 22.71 7.43 -4.46
C LEU A 89 24.04 7.34 -3.70
N ASP A 90 24.01 7.50 -2.39
CA ASP A 90 25.20 7.40 -1.52
C ASP A 90 25.92 6.05 -1.66
N ILE A 91 25.18 4.94 -1.61
CA ILE A 91 25.73 3.59 -1.82
C ILE A 91 26.36 3.43 -3.21
N SER A 92 25.75 4.03 -4.24
CA SER A 92 26.20 3.89 -5.62
C SER A 92 27.42 4.76 -5.96
N PHE A 93 27.68 5.81 -5.18
CA PHE A 93 28.86 6.69 -5.31
C PHE A 93 30.01 6.31 -4.38
N ARG A 94 29.86 5.25 -3.56
CA ARG A 94 30.92 4.62 -2.77
C ARG A 94 31.59 3.49 -3.54
#